data_AF-H6C450-F1
#
_entry.id   AF-H6C450-F1
#
_cell.length_a   1.000
_cell.length_b   1.000
_cell.length_c   1.000
_cell.angle_alpha   90.00
_cell.angle_beta   90.00
_cell.angle_gamma   90.00
#
_symmetry.space_group_name_H-M   'P 1'
#
loop_
_entity.id
_entity.type
_entity.pdbx_description
1 polymer ?
#
loop_
_entity_poly.entity_id
_entity_poly.type
_entity_poly.pdbx_seq_one_letter_code
_entity_poly.pdbx_strand_id
1 'polypeptide(L)'
;MWERLCALFRRHRRPHTSKQRRQSDPLGNLSEVSAPPPIENRHDSGLYRHHTLEENLRRNSRGEDVDGDDEENEDILVRHHTLEENLELARELTQEMRRQSHELRRLSTDREHATSSKEAT
;
A
#
# COMPACT_ATOMS: atom_id res chain seq x y z
N MET A 1 -36.90 5.87 8.36
CA MET A 1 -35.90 6.62 9.16
C MET A 1 -34.75 7.15 8.30
N TRP A 2 -34.31 6.40 7.28
CA TRP A 2 -33.28 6.80 6.30
C TRP A 2 -33.61 8.06 5.47
N GLU A 3 -34.87 8.24 5.08
CA GLU A 3 -35.31 9.40 4.28
C GLU A 3 -35.10 10.76 4.97
N ARG A 4 -35.14 10.78 6.31
CA ARG A 4 -34.87 11.98 7.10
C ARG A 4 -33.39 12.36 7.10
N LEU A 5 -32.49 11.37 6.99
CA LEU A 5 -31.05 11.60 6.86
C LEU A 5 -30.71 12.20 5.48
N CYS A 6 -31.32 11.70 4.41
CA CYS A 6 -31.11 12.24 3.06
C CYS A 6 -31.55 13.71 2.91
N ALA A 7 -32.54 14.15 3.68
CA ALA A 7 -33.03 15.53 3.65
C ALA A 7 -32.02 16.56 4.19
N LEU A 8 -31.12 16.15 5.10
CA LEU A 8 -30.13 17.05 5.70
C LEU A 8 -29.01 17.43 4.72
N PHE A 9 -28.70 16.56 3.75
CA PHE A 9 -27.60 16.77 2.80
C PHE A 9 -28.02 17.50 1.51
N ARG A 10 -29.31 17.82 1.35
CA ARG A 10 -29.85 18.46 0.13
C ARG A 10 -29.84 19.99 0.14
N ARG A 11 -29.25 20.63 1.16
CA ARG A 11 -29.30 22.09 1.30
C ARG A 11 -27.96 22.76 0.95
N HIS A 12 -27.99 23.45 -0.20
CA HIS A 12 -27.08 24.52 -0.66
C HIS A 12 -25.76 24.15 -1.36
N ARG A 13 -25.87 23.72 -2.62
CA ARG A 13 -24.86 24.10 -3.63
C ARG A 13 -25.21 25.46 -4.22
N ARG A 14 -24.64 26.54 -3.67
CA ARG A 14 -24.53 27.82 -4.38
C ARG A 14 -23.32 27.74 -5.32
N PRO A 15 -23.44 28.13 -6.60
CA PRO A 15 -22.27 28.24 -7.46
C PRO A 15 -21.50 29.52 -7.08
N HIS A 16 -20.44 29.38 -6.27
CA HIS A 16 -19.52 30.49 -6.06
C HIS A 16 -18.57 30.59 -7.25
N THR A 17 -18.91 31.48 -8.17
CA THR A 17 -17.97 32.06 -9.12
C THR A 17 -17.06 33.03 -8.38
N SER A 18 -15.76 32.77 -8.28
CA SER A 18 -14.78 33.84 -8.08
C SER A 18 -13.39 33.40 -8.51
N LYS A 19 -12.97 33.91 -9.67
CA LYS A 19 -11.57 34.00 -10.07
C LYS A 19 -10.86 34.91 -9.05
N GLN A 20 -9.87 34.42 -8.32
CA GLN A 20 -8.86 35.32 -7.74
C GLN A 20 -7.51 34.63 -7.57
N ARG A 21 -6.49 35.44 -7.87
CA ARG A 21 -5.12 35.14 -8.21
C ARG A 21 -4.28 35.00 -6.93
N ARG A 22 -3.53 33.90 -6.83
CA ARG A 22 -2.35 33.61 -5.98
C ARG A 22 -2.24 34.32 -4.62
N GLN A 23 -2.43 33.55 -3.56
CA GLN A 23 -1.59 33.63 -2.36
C GLN A 23 -1.00 32.23 -2.15
N SER A 24 0.31 32.16 -1.96
CA SER A 24 1.03 30.92 -1.68
C SER A 24 0.58 30.40 -0.32
N ASP A 25 -0.35 29.46 -0.32
CA ASP A 25 -0.75 28.71 0.86
C ASP A 25 0.38 27.73 1.23
N PRO A 26 1.02 27.87 2.41
CA PRO A 26 2.05 26.93 2.87
C PRO A 26 1.50 25.53 3.17
N LEU A 27 0.17 25.34 3.13
CA LEU A 27 -0.51 24.04 3.21
C LEU A 27 -1.04 23.55 1.85
N GLY A 28 -0.81 24.28 0.77
CA GLY A 28 -1.26 23.91 -0.59
C GLY A 28 -0.64 22.61 -1.13
N ASN A 29 0.39 22.10 -0.46
CA ASN A 29 1.04 20.82 -0.76
C ASN A 29 0.34 19.61 -0.11
N LEU A 30 -0.71 19.84 0.68
CA LEU A 30 -1.64 18.79 1.11
C LEU A 30 -2.78 18.58 0.11
N SER A 31 -2.75 19.27 -1.04
CA SER A 31 -3.65 18.99 -2.15
C SER A 31 -3.36 17.59 -2.67
N GLU A 32 -4.31 16.71 -2.43
CA GLU A 32 -4.50 15.32 -2.82
C GLU A 32 -4.30 15.06 -4.33
N VAL A 33 -3.12 15.35 -4.89
CA VAL A 33 -2.83 15.18 -6.33
C VAL A 33 -1.38 14.70 -6.54
N SER A 34 -1.00 13.67 -5.81
CA SER A 34 0.06 12.77 -6.27
C SER A 34 -0.19 11.36 -5.76
N ALA A 35 -1.43 10.89 -5.86
CA ALA A 35 -1.65 9.45 -5.88
C ALA A 35 -0.99 8.93 -7.18
N PRO A 36 -0.17 7.86 -7.12
CA PRO A 36 0.28 7.21 -8.34
C PRO A 36 -0.94 6.82 -9.18
N PRO A 37 -0.82 6.82 -10.52
CA PRO A 37 -1.89 6.31 -11.35
C PRO A 37 -2.24 4.88 -10.87
N PRO A 38 -3.53 4.51 -10.81
CA PRO A 38 -3.91 3.16 -10.41
C PRO A 38 -3.14 2.15 -11.26
N ILE A 39 -2.53 1.17 -10.60
CA ILE A 39 -1.75 0.13 -11.25
C ILE A 39 -2.74 -0.75 -12.01
N GLU A 40 -2.84 -0.54 -13.32
CA GLU A 40 -3.52 -1.48 -14.22
C GLU A 40 -2.60 -2.71 -14.34
N ASN A 41 -2.95 -3.79 -13.64
CA ASN A 41 -2.29 -5.09 -13.79
C ASN A 41 -2.50 -5.57 -15.23
N ARG A 42 -1.53 -5.31 -16.10
CA ARG A 42 -1.59 -5.64 -17.54
C ARG A 42 -1.68 -7.15 -17.83
N HIS A 43 -1.56 -7.99 -16.81
CA HIS A 43 -1.73 -9.44 -16.89
C HIS A 43 -3.18 -9.89 -16.63
N ASP A 44 -4.01 -9.03 -16.02
CA ASP A 44 -5.43 -9.28 -15.82
C ASP A 44 -6.20 -8.76 -17.04
N SER A 45 -6.15 -9.52 -18.14
CA SER A 45 -6.98 -9.25 -19.33
C SER A 45 -8.49 -9.50 -19.10
N GLY A 46 -8.91 -9.65 -17.85
CA GLY A 46 -10.30 -9.63 -17.46
C GLY A 46 -10.81 -8.18 -17.45
N LEU A 47 -11.96 -7.95 -18.07
CA LEU A 47 -12.71 -6.69 -17.96
C LEU A 47 -12.91 -6.36 -16.48
N TYR A 48 -12.11 -5.43 -15.93
CA TYR A 48 -12.26 -4.99 -14.54
C TYR A 48 -13.57 -4.21 -14.41
N ARG A 49 -14.65 -4.94 -14.06
CA ARG A 49 -15.98 -4.39 -13.97
C ARG A 49 -16.19 -3.88 -12.55
N HIS A 50 -16.02 -2.57 -12.38
CA HIS A 50 -16.34 -1.92 -11.11
C HIS A 50 -17.84 -2.03 -10.84
N HIS A 51 -18.19 -2.74 -9.77
CA HIS A 51 -19.56 -2.79 -9.27
C HIS A 51 -19.78 -1.66 -8.26
N THR A 52 -20.97 -1.07 -8.31
CA THR A 52 -21.35 -0.05 -7.32
C THR A 52 -21.66 -0.72 -5.98
N LEU A 53 -21.51 0.01 -4.87
CA LEU A 53 -21.75 -0.54 -3.52
C LEU A 53 -23.18 -1.08 -3.35
N GLU A 54 -24.14 -0.46 -4.01
CA GLU A 54 -25.55 -0.87 -4.05
C GLU A 54 -25.75 -2.17 -4.83
N GLU A 55 -24.93 -2.39 -5.87
CA GLU A 55 -24.93 -3.61 -6.69
C GLU A 55 -24.36 -4.80 -5.91
N ASN A 56 -23.28 -4.61 -5.16
CA ASN A 56 -22.72 -5.67 -4.31
C ASN A 56 -23.70 -6.11 -3.20
N LEU A 57 -24.40 -5.16 -2.56
CA LEU A 57 -25.42 -5.49 -1.56
C LEU A 57 -26.54 -6.36 -2.13
N ARG A 58 -26.93 -6.12 -3.40
CA ARG A 58 -27.94 -6.94 -4.08
C ARG A 58 -27.43 -8.32 -4.45
N ARG A 59 -26.16 -8.47 -4.84
CA ARG A 59 -25.56 -9.78 -5.17
C ARG A 59 -25.42 -10.66 -3.94
N ASN A 60 -24.92 -10.13 -2.82
CA ASN A 60 -24.89 -10.84 -1.53
C ASN A 60 -26.29 -11.29 -1.09
N SER A 61 -27.34 -10.49 -1.33
CA SER A 61 -28.71 -10.87 -0.96
C SER A 61 -29.28 -12.01 -1.83
N ARG A 62 -28.69 -12.27 -2.99
CA ARG A 62 -29.14 -13.27 -3.96
C ARG A 62 -28.36 -14.59 -3.85
N GLY A 63 -27.36 -14.66 -2.98
CA GLY A 63 -26.53 -15.85 -2.78
C GLY A 63 -25.65 -16.20 -3.98
N GLU A 64 -25.39 -15.23 -4.86
CA GLU A 64 -24.46 -15.38 -5.98
C GLU A 64 -23.06 -14.99 -5.44
N ASP A 65 -22.57 -15.81 -4.51
CA ASP A 65 -21.17 -15.78 -4.12
C ASP A 65 -20.38 -16.17 -5.36
N VAL A 66 -19.43 -15.30 -5.73
CA VAL A 66 -18.52 -15.50 -6.85
C VAL A 66 -17.88 -16.87 -6.68
N ASP A 67 -18.19 -17.80 -7.58
CA ASP A 67 -17.46 -19.05 -7.73
C ASP A 67 -15.97 -18.69 -7.75
N GLY A 68 -15.28 -19.11 -6.69
CA GLY A 68 -13.90 -18.78 -6.47
C GLY A 68 -13.05 -19.45 -7.54
N ASP A 69 -12.36 -18.63 -8.33
CA ASP A 69 -11.16 -19.03 -9.07
C ASP A 69 -10.02 -19.36 -8.07
N ASP A 70 -10.26 -20.31 -7.16
CA ASP A 70 -9.33 -20.76 -6.12
C ASP A 70 -8.97 -22.25 -6.32
N GLU A 71 -9.09 -22.75 -7.56
CA GLU A 71 -8.77 -24.13 -7.93
C GLU A 71 -7.25 -24.39 -8.17
N GLU A 72 -6.37 -23.38 -8.09
CA GLU A 72 -4.91 -23.57 -8.26
C GLU A 72 -4.08 -23.39 -6.98
N ASN A 73 -4.71 -23.16 -5.83
CA ASN A 73 -4.02 -23.20 -4.52
C ASN A 73 -4.16 -24.61 -3.90
N GLU A 74 -3.76 -25.63 -4.66
CA GLU A 74 -3.65 -27.00 -4.16
C GLU A 74 -2.60 -27.04 -3.02
N ASP A 75 -3.10 -27.08 -1.78
CA ASP A 75 -2.44 -27.59 -0.58
C ASP A 75 -0.99 -27.17 -0.32
N ILE A 76 -0.70 -25.86 -0.31
CA ILE A 76 0.46 -25.38 0.44
C ILE A 76 0.14 -25.54 1.92
N LEU A 77 0.62 -26.63 2.53
CA LEU A 77 0.60 -26.83 3.97
C LEU A 77 1.45 -25.75 4.64
N VAL A 78 0.85 -24.59 4.91
CA VAL A 78 1.47 -23.53 5.68
C VAL A 78 1.58 -24.02 7.13
N ARG A 79 2.81 -24.36 7.54
CA ARG A 79 3.08 -24.63 8.96
C ARG A 79 2.86 -23.33 9.74
N HIS A 80 1.84 -23.32 10.59
CA HIS A 80 1.66 -22.23 11.54
C HIS A 80 2.73 -22.31 12.63
N HIS A 81 3.54 -21.26 12.75
CA HIS A 81 4.49 -21.11 13.83
C HIS A 81 3.79 -20.79 15.15
N THR A 82 4.32 -21.31 16.25
CA THR A 82 3.89 -20.87 17.58
C THR A 82 4.38 -19.44 17.84
N LEU A 83 3.77 -18.77 18.83
CA LEU A 83 4.23 -17.43 19.24
C LEU A 83 5.71 -17.45 19.67
N GLU A 84 6.13 -18.49 20.38
CA GLU A 84 7.50 -18.65 20.85
C GLU A 84 8.48 -18.82 19.69
N GLU A 85 8.15 -19.66 18.71
CA GLU A 85 8.93 -19.82 17.46
C GLU A 85 9.06 -18.48 16.71
N ASN A 86 7.98 -17.71 16.58
CA ASN A 86 8.02 -16.40 15.92
C ASN A 86 8.92 -15.39 16.67
N LEU A 87 8.91 -15.43 18.00
CA LEU A 87 9.78 -14.57 18.81
C LEU A 87 11.25 -14.96 18.68
N GLU A 88 11.56 -16.24 18.58
CA GLU A 88 12.92 -16.74 18.34
C GLU A 88 13.41 -16.32 16.95
N LEU A 89 12.61 -16.56 15.91
CA LEU A 89 12.92 -16.14 14.54
C LEU A 89 13.17 -14.62 14.44
N ALA A 90 12.36 -13.80 15.12
CA ALA A 90 12.56 -12.35 15.14
C ALA A 90 13.89 -11.94 15.81
N ARG A 91 14.32 -12.66 16.85
CA ARG A 91 15.62 -12.44 17.51
C ARG A 91 16.77 -12.84 16.61
N GLU A 92 16.69 -14.01 15.99
CA GLU A 92 17.69 -14.48 15.02
C GLU A 92 17.84 -13.51 13.86
N LEU A 93 16.73 -13.10 13.26
CA LEU A 93 16.73 -12.12 12.17
C LEU A 93 17.39 -10.80 12.60
N THR A 94 17.09 -10.31 13.80
CA THR A 94 17.73 -9.11 14.35
C THR A 94 19.24 -9.28 14.51
N GLN A 95 19.69 -10.44 14.99
CA GLN A 95 21.10 -10.75 15.15
C GLN A 95 21.83 -10.82 13.80
N GLU A 96 21.22 -11.47 12.82
CA GLU A 96 21.76 -11.59 11.47
C GLU A 96 21.88 -10.22 10.79
N MET A 97 20.84 -9.38 10.89
CA MET A 97 20.89 -8.00 10.37
C MET A 97 22.03 -7.18 10.99
N ARG A 98 22.29 -7.34 12.29
CA ARG A 98 23.42 -6.68 12.95
C ARG A 98 24.75 -7.19 12.43
N ARG A 99 24.88 -8.51 12.23
CA ARG A 99 26.08 -9.12 11.65
C ARG A 99 26.35 -8.56 10.25
N GLN A 100 25.36 -8.58 9.37
CA GLN A 100 25.46 -8.05 8.01
C GLN A 100 25.81 -6.55 8.01
N SER A 101 25.21 -5.76 8.90
CA SER A 101 25.58 -4.34 9.05
C SER A 101 27.04 -4.15 9.44
N HIS A 102 27.57 -4.99 10.34
CA HIS A 102 28.98 -4.95 10.72
C HIS A 102 29.90 -5.35 9.58
N GLU A 103 29.56 -6.41 8.84
CA GLU A 103 30.33 -6.85 7.67
C GLU A 103 30.37 -5.77 6.59
N LEU A 104 29.23 -5.14 6.28
CA LEU A 104 29.18 -4.01 5.35
C LEU A 104 30.03 -2.82 5.81
N ARG A 105 29.99 -2.49 7.11
CA ARG A 105 30.84 -1.43 7.66
C ARG A 105 32.32 -1.76 7.50
N ARG A 106 32.73 -2.98 7.78
CA ARG A 106 34.12 -3.44 7.59
C ARG A 106 34.55 -3.35 6.13
N LEU A 107 33.72 -3.84 5.20
CA LEU A 107 34.02 -3.77 3.77
C LEU A 107 34.10 -2.31 3.26
N SER A 108 33.27 -1.42 3.81
CA SER A 108 33.31 0.01 3.50
C SER A 108 34.62 0.63 3.95
N THR A 109 35.03 0.40 5.20
CA THR A 109 36.30 0.93 5.72
C THR A 109 37.50 0.38 4.97
N ASP A 110 37.50 -0.92 4.64
CA ASP A 110 38.59 -1.54 3.89
C ASP A 110 38.71 -0.95 2.47
N ARG A 111 37.57 -0.63 1.84
CA ARG A 111 37.54 0.03 0.54
C ARG A 111 38.09 1.45 0.61
N GLU A 112 37.73 2.23 1.63
CA GLU A 112 38.23 3.60 1.84
C GLU A 112 39.76 3.62 2.05
N HIS A 113 40.29 2.68 2.83
CA HIS A 113 41.73 2.54 3.01
C HIS A 113 42.44 2.13 1.71
N ALA A 114 41.86 1.24 0.93
CA ALA A 114 42.41 0.82 -0.35
C ALA A 114 42.42 1.95 -1.40
N THR A 115 41.42 2.84 -1.40
CA THR A 115 41.39 4.01 -2.29
C THR A 115 42.39 5.08 -1.83
N SER A 116 42.45 5.36 -0.52
CA SER A 116 43.42 6.32 0.03
C SER A 116 44.87 5.90 -0.18
N SER A 117 45.16 4.59 -0.11
CA SER A 117 46.50 4.06 -0.37
C SER A 117 46.93 4.20 -1.84
N LYS A 118 45.99 4.08 -2.79
CA LYS A 118 46.26 4.25 -4.24
C LYS A 118 46.49 5.69 -4.67
N GLU A 119 45.92 6.67 -3.97
CA GLU A 119 46.13 8.09 -4.26
C GLU A 119 47.44 8.64 -3.66
N ALA A 120 48.08 7.89 -2.75
CA ALA A 120 49.34 8.27 -2.11
C ALA A 120 50.61 7.78 -2.84
N THR A 121 50.45 7.10 -3.98
CA THR A 121 51.53 6.63 -4.88
C THR A 121 51.41 7.30 -6.23
#